data_AF-A0A537A1L2-F1
#
_entry.id   AF-A0A537A1L2-F1
#
_cell.length_a   1.000
_cell.length_b   1.000
_cell.length_c   1.000
_cell.angle_alpha   90.00
_cell.angle_beta   90.00
_cell.angle_gamma   90.00
#
_symmetry.space_group_name_H-M   'P 1'
#
loop_
_entity.id
_entity.type
_entity.pdbx_description
1 polymer ?
#
loop_
_entity_poly.entity_id
_entity_poly.type
_entity_poly.pdbx_seq_one_letter_code
_entity_poly.pdbx_strand_id
1 'polypeptide(L)'
;MRNSEVPMMALRRAVQLCGGLDALSDTLNVSSKTLELMLVGEEQVPQPLFTQVVGLLLEATATRQGKRTPDSNEGGRKGPRQ
;
A
#
# COMPACT_ATOMS: atom_id res chain seq x y z
N MET A 1 7.96 13.82 14.02
CA MET A 1 7.28 12.55 13.68
C MET A 1 7.53 11.60 14.83
N ARG A 2 6.50 11.24 15.59
CA ARG A 2 6.64 10.24 16.65
C ARG A 2 6.81 8.88 15.97
N ASN A 3 7.73 8.04 16.44
CA ASN A 3 8.05 6.74 15.81
C ASN A 3 6.79 5.83 15.66
N SER A 4 5.76 6.06 16.45
CA SER A 4 4.48 5.35 16.44
C SER A 4 3.52 5.74 15.30
N GLU A 5 3.73 6.86 14.60
CA GLU A 5 2.82 7.30 13.52
C GLU A 5 2.94 6.43 12.27
N VAL A 6 4.17 6.03 11.91
CA VAL A 6 4.44 5.28 10.67
C VAL A 6 3.78 3.88 10.71
N PRO A 7 3.92 3.08 11.78
CA PRO A 7 3.23 1.79 11.85
C PRO A 7 1.71 1.90 11.76
N MET A 8 1.11 2.89 12.43
CA MET A 8 -0.33 3.12 12.35
C MET A 8 -0.78 3.56 10.96
N MET A 9 -0.02 4.43 10.28
CA MET A 9 -0.31 4.86 8.91
C MET A 9 -0.23 3.68 7.93
N ALA A 10 0.77 2.81 8.08
CA ALA A 10 0.90 1.61 7.26
C ALA A 10 -0.29 0.66 7.49
N LEU A 11 -0.70 0.46 8.73
CA LEU A 11 -1.83 -0.39 9.08
C LEU A 11 -3.15 0.16 8.49
N ARG A 12 -3.40 1.46 8.62
CA ARG A 12 -4.55 2.14 7.99
C ARG A 12 -4.56 1.95 6.48
N ARG A 13 -3.39 2.01 5.84
CA ARG A 13 -3.29 1.82 4.40
C ARG A 13 -3.56 0.37 4.00
N ALA A 14 -3.10 -0.60 4.78
CA ALA A 14 -3.39 -2.02 4.55
C ALA A 14 -4.88 -2.33 4.68
N VAL A 15 -5.58 -1.74 5.67
CA VAL A 15 -7.05 -1.87 5.80
C VAL A 15 -7.75 -1.44 4.51
N GLN A 16 -7.34 -0.30 3.94
CA GLN A 16 -7.92 0.19 2.69
C GLN A 16 -7.66 -0.74 1.50
N LEU A 17 -6.47 -1.35 1.43
CA LEU A 17 -6.11 -2.26 0.34
C LEU A 17 -6.81 -3.61 0.44
N CYS A 18 -6.96 -4.14 1.66
CA CYS A 18 -7.67 -5.39 1.92
C CYS A 18 -9.20 -5.24 1.83
N GLY A 19 -9.73 -4.02 1.71
CA GLY A 19 -11.17 -3.78 1.61
C GLY A 19 -11.92 -3.78 2.95
N GLY A 20 -11.21 -3.67 4.07
CA GLY A 20 -11.82 -3.65 5.39
C GLY A 20 -10.90 -4.21 6.47
N LEU A 21 -11.32 -4.02 7.73
CA LEU A 21 -10.58 -4.50 8.90
C LEU A 21 -10.63 -6.03 9.02
N ASP A 22 -11.79 -6.64 8.76
CA ASP A 22 -11.96 -8.09 8.88
C ASP A 22 -11.13 -8.84 7.83
N ALA A 23 -11.10 -8.35 6.59
CA ALA A 23 -10.24 -8.92 5.55
C ALA A 23 -8.74 -8.78 5.89
N LEU A 24 -8.34 -7.68 6.54
CA LEU A 24 -6.96 -7.52 7.01
C LEU A 24 -6.67 -8.46 8.19
N SER A 25 -7.61 -8.65 9.10
CA SER A 25 -7.54 -9.60 10.23
C SER A 25 -7.25 -11.01 9.71
N ASP A 26 -8.02 -11.45 8.71
CA ASP A 26 -7.82 -12.77 8.08
C ASP A 26 -6.46 -12.86 7.37
N THR A 27 -6.06 -11.80 6.66
CA THR A 27 -4.77 -11.76 5.93
C THR A 27 -3.57 -11.82 6.87
N LEU A 28 -3.61 -11.10 8.00
CA LEU A 28 -2.52 -11.05 8.98
C LEU A 28 -2.61 -12.14 10.05
N ASN A 29 -3.71 -12.91 10.08
CA ASN A 29 -4.04 -13.84 11.14
C ASN A 29 -3.97 -13.19 12.54
N VAL A 30 -4.52 -11.98 12.66
CA VAL A 30 -4.57 -11.19 13.89
C VAL A 30 -5.99 -10.72 14.11
N SER A 31 -6.51 -10.85 15.34
CA SER A 31 -7.91 -10.50 15.62
C SER A 31 -8.23 -9.05 15.24
N SER A 32 -9.43 -8.82 14.66
CA SER A 32 -9.94 -7.47 14.39
C SER A 32 -9.86 -6.58 15.63
N LYS A 33 -10.09 -7.14 16.83
CA LYS A 33 -10.03 -6.37 18.08
C LYS A 33 -8.63 -5.83 18.38
N THR A 34 -7.61 -6.67 18.22
CA THR A 34 -6.21 -6.26 18.36
C THR A 34 -5.84 -5.19 17.33
N LEU A 35 -6.30 -5.34 16.09
CA LEU A 35 -6.07 -4.34 15.05
C LEU A 35 -6.75 -2.99 15.36
N GLU A 36 -7.95 -2.98 15.93
CA GLU A 36 -8.62 -1.74 16.39
C GLU A 36 -7.76 -0.99 17.42
N LEU A 37 -7.28 -1.70 18.44
CA LEU A 37 -6.44 -1.12 19.51
C LEU A 37 -5.17 -0.50 18.93
N MET A 38 -4.56 -1.17 17.95
CA MET A 38 -3.40 -0.63 17.23
C MET A 38 -3.73 0.60 16.38
N LEU A 39 -4.91 0.65 15.77
CA LEU A 39 -5.33 1.76 14.91
C LEU A 39 -5.68 3.03 15.71
N VAL A 40 -6.19 2.88 16.93
CA VAL A 40 -6.47 3.99 17.86
C VAL A 40 -5.25 4.37 18.71
N GLY A 41 -4.17 3.58 18.64
CA GLY A 41 -2.92 3.83 19.36
C GLY A 41 -2.94 3.41 20.83
N GLU A 42 -3.93 2.60 21.23
CA GLU A 42 -3.99 1.98 22.55
C GLU A 42 -3.01 0.80 22.67
N GLU A 43 -2.69 0.15 21.54
CA GLU A 43 -1.68 -0.91 21.46
C GLU A 43 -0.58 -0.54 20.45
N GLN A 44 0.67 -0.91 20.77
CA GLN A 44 1.77 -0.73 19.81
C GLN A 44 1.74 -1.81 18.74
N VAL A 45 2.02 -1.42 17.50
CA VAL A 45 2.19 -2.35 16.40
C VAL A 45 3.51 -3.11 16.56
N PRO A 46 3.50 -4.45 16.73
CA PRO A 46 4.73 -5.22 16.84
C PRO A 46 5.54 -5.16 15.55
N GLN A 47 6.86 -5.11 15.64
CA GLN A 47 7.74 -5.04 14.46
C GLN A 47 7.49 -6.18 13.44
N PRO A 48 7.27 -7.45 13.83
CA PRO A 48 6.96 -8.51 12.86
C PRO A 48 5.64 -8.26 12.10
N LEU A 49 4.64 -7.66 12.76
CA LEU A 49 3.37 -7.32 12.12
C LEU A 49 3.54 -6.13 11.18
N PHE A 50 4.33 -5.13 11.59
CA PHE A 50 4.68 -4.00 10.73
C PHE A 50 5.38 -4.46 9.44
N THR A 51 6.34 -5.38 9.53
CA THR A 51 7.02 -5.94 8.35
C THR A 51 6.05 -6.64 7.40
N GLN A 52 5.09 -7.42 7.92
CA GLN A 52 4.06 -8.08 7.10
C GLN A 52 3.16 -7.08 6.39
N VAL A 53 2.69 -6.07 7.13
CA VAL A 53 1.91 -4.95 6.58
C VAL A 53 2.67 -4.27 5.44
N VAL A 54 3.95 -3.95 5.63
CA VAL A 54 4.79 -3.36 4.59
C VAL A 54 4.91 -4.29 3.37
N GLY A 55 5.07 -5.59 3.58
CA GLY A 55 5.06 -6.60 2.49
C GLY A 55 3.79 -6.51 1.64
N LEU A 56 2.61 -6.48 2.26
CA LEU A 56 1.32 -6.34 1.57
C LEU A 56 1.25 -5.03 0.76
N LEU A 57 1.75 -3.92 1.33
CA LEU A 57 1.78 -2.63 0.63
C LEU A 57 2.67 -2.71 -0.61
N LEU A 58 3.84 -3.34 -0.51
CA LEU A 58 4.78 -3.49 -1.61
C LEU A 58 4.20 -4.36 -2.73
N GLU A 59 3.59 -5.50 -2.40
CA GLU A 59 2.93 -6.38 -3.38
C GLU A 59 1.81 -5.66 -4.13
N ALA A 60 0.98 -4.89 -3.42
CA ALA A 60 -0.08 -4.08 -4.02
C ALA A 60 0.46 -2.97 -4.95
N THR A 61 1.67 -2.46 -4.70
CA THR A 61 2.30 -1.46 -5.59
C THR A 61 3.07 -2.10 -6.75
N ALA A 62 3.65 -3.28 -6.56
CA ALA A 62 4.34 -4.03 -7.60
C ALA A 62 3.38 -4.45 -8.72
N THR A 63 2.17 -4.91 -8.37
CA THR A 63 1.11 -5.27 -9.33
C THR A 63 0.62 -4.07 -10.16
N ARG A 64 0.92 -2.83 -9.73
CA ARG A 64 0.57 -1.60 -10.45
C ARG A 64 1.57 -1.19 -11.53
N GLN A 65 2.70 -1.90 -11.73
CA GLN A 65 3.71 -1.62 -12.76
C GLN A 65 3.26 -1.90 -14.23
N GLY A 66 1.96 -1.89 -14.49
CA GLY A 66 1.37 -2.15 -15.81
C GLY A 66 0.60 -0.97 -16.37
N LYS A 67 1.17 0.23 -16.42
CA LYS A 67 0.73 1.25 -17.38
C LYS A 67 1.95 1.80 -18.11
N ARG A 68 2.37 1.06 -19.15
CA ARG A 68 3.14 1.62 -20.27
C ARG A 68 2.43 2.93 -20.66
N THR A 69 3.14 4.04 -20.56
CA THR A 69 2.78 5.24 -21.32
C THR A 69 2.61 4.82 -22.78
N PRO A 70 1.58 5.28 -23.51
CA PRO A 70 1.62 5.17 -24.96
C PRO A 70 2.91 5.87 -25.39
N ASP A 71 3.74 5.17 -26.16
CA ASP A 71 4.77 5.83 -26.96
C ASP A 71 4.02 6.73 -27.93
N SER A 72 3.92 8.01 -27.60
CA SER A 72 3.40 9.04 -28.48
C SER A 72 4.55 9.98 -28.77
N ASN A 73 5.42 9.57 -29.70
CA ASN A 73 5.77 10.45 -30.80
C ASN A 73 6.34 9.72 -32.04
N GLU A 74 5.59 8.80 -32.67
CA GLU A 74 5.72 8.53 -34.12
C GLU A 74 4.98 9.61 -34.93
N GLY A 75 5.24 10.88 -34.61
CA GLY A 75 4.73 12.05 -35.33
C GLY A 75 5.67 12.41 -36.47
N GLY A 76 5.51 11.74 -37.62
CA GLY A 76 6.24 12.02 -38.85
C GLY A 76 6.28 13.50 -39.22
N ARG A 77 7.47 14.11 -39.16
CA ARG A 77 7.75 15.37 -39.87
C ARG A 77 8.28 15.03 -41.26
N LYS A 78 7.36 14.95 -42.24
CA LYS A 78 7.69 15.25 -43.63
C LYS A 78 7.65 16.77 -43.82
N GLY A 79 8.81 17.37 -44.13
CA GLY A 79 8.92 18.64 -44.86
C GLY A 79 9.95 19.66 -44.30
N PRO A 80 10.44 20.61 -45.13
CA PRO A 80 10.21 20.78 -46.56
C PRO A 80 11.43 20.39 -47.42
N ARG A 81 11.16 19.91 -48.64
CA ARG A 81 12.09 20.08 -49.77
C ARG A 81 12.00 21.54 -50.18
N GLN A 82 13.09 22.29 -50.08
CA GLN A 82 13.63 23.21 -51.10
C GLN A 82 15.12 23.40 -50.81
#